data_AF-K2RPT2-F1
#
_entry.id   AF-K2RPT2-F1
#
_cell.length_a   1.000
_cell.length_b   1.000
_cell.length_c   1.000
_cell.angle_alpha   90.00
_cell.angle_beta   90.00
_cell.angle_gamma   90.00
#
_symmetry.space_group_name_H-M   'P 1'
#
loop_
_entity.id
_entity.type
_entity.pdbx_description
1 polymer ?
#
loop_
_entity_poly.entity_id
_entity_poly.type
_entity_poly.pdbx_seq_one_letter_code
_entity_poly.pdbx_strand_id
1 'polypeptide(L)'
;MADWKIIGLSELINSVLTIILILIFFPISFLGPLIGGFLASYFSRGYENYDKMDLKDGTVVGIISGIIGGLLITLILIMGFEAISTIINLISLQIGIMPGANTVVAAYIICQLSIIIISVILGAIGGLIGMKVKMNIKK
;
A
#
# COMPACT_ATOMS: atom_id res chain seq x y z
N MET A 1 1.51 19.72 11.98
CA MET A 1 0.52 19.08 11.08
C MET A 1 1.34 18.25 10.11
N ALA A 2 1.06 16.94 9.95
CA ALA A 2 1.86 16.10 9.06
C ALA A 2 1.85 16.69 7.64
N ASP A 3 3.02 16.80 7.03
CA ASP A 3 3.15 17.34 5.68
C ASP A 3 2.53 16.34 4.70
N TRP A 4 1.28 16.59 4.31
CA TRP A 4 0.50 15.76 3.38
C TRP A 4 1.23 15.52 2.05
N LYS A 5 2.09 16.47 1.63
CA LYS A 5 2.96 16.33 0.45
C LYS A 5 3.97 15.19 0.60
N ILE A 6 4.52 15.01 1.80
CA ILE A 6 5.53 13.97 2.09
C ILE A 6 4.86 12.60 2.15
N ILE A 7 3.69 12.51 2.78
CA ILE A 7 2.88 11.28 2.81
C ILE A 7 2.52 10.89 1.37
N GLY A 8 2.00 11.82 0.57
CA GLY A 8 1.65 11.55 -0.82
C GLY A 8 2.82 11.10 -1.68
N LEU A 9 4.00 11.74 -1.55
CA LEU A 9 5.20 11.34 -2.30
C LEU A 9 5.71 9.96 -1.87
N SER A 10 5.67 9.66 -0.56
CA SER A 10 6.05 8.36 -0.02
C SER A 10 5.12 7.26 -0.54
N GLU A 11 3.82 7.54 -0.65
CA GLU A 11 2.85 6.60 -1.21
C GLU A 11 2.96 6.40 -2.72
N LEU A 12 3.37 7.42 -3.45
CA LEU A 12 3.64 7.28 -4.88
C LEU A 12 4.83 6.33 -5.10
N ILE A 13 5.90 6.51 -4.33
CA ILE A 13 7.09 5.63 -4.37
C ILE A 13 6.69 4.22 -3.94
N ASN A 14 5.92 4.06 -2.86
CA ASN A 14 5.37 2.78 -2.43
C ASN A 14 4.61 2.08 -3.57
N SER A 15 3.67 2.78 -4.20
CA SER A 15 2.80 2.21 -5.24
C SER A 15 3.62 1.76 -6.45
N VAL A 16 4.54 2.62 -6.93
CA VAL A 16 5.43 2.30 -8.05
C VAL A 16 6.33 1.11 -7.70
N LEU A 17 6.94 1.11 -6.52
CA LEU A 17 7.81 0.04 -6.08
C LEU A 17 7.05 -1.28 -5.95
N THR A 18 5.85 -1.26 -5.38
CA THR A 18 4.99 -2.44 -5.24
C THR A 18 4.66 -3.03 -6.61
N ILE A 19 4.31 -2.21 -7.59
CA ILE A 19 3.98 -2.68 -8.95
C ILE A 19 5.20 -3.33 -9.62
N ILE A 20 6.36 -2.67 -9.54
CA ILE A 20 7.61 -3.22 -10.09
C ILE A 20 7.95 -4.56 -9.42
N LEU A 21 7.79 -4.64 -8.09
CA LEU A 21 8.07 -5.87 -7.34
C LEU A 21 7.06 -6.97 -7.63
N ILE A 22 5.77 -6.65 -7.85
CA ILE A 22 4.77 -7.62 -8.31
C ILE A 22 5.19 -8.24 -9.65
N LEU A 23 5.69 -7.43 -10.58
CA LEU A 23 6.14 -7.88 -11.90
C LEU A 23 7.39 -8.76 -11.84
N ILE A 24 8.32 -8.46 -10.93
CA ILE A 24 9.58 -9.22 -10.79
C ILE A 24 9.36 -10.49 -9.96
N PHE A 25 8.77 -10.34 -8.77
CA PHE A 25 8.55 -11.43 -7.83
C PHE A 25 7.48 -11.06 -6.79
N PHE A 26 6.27 -11.58 -7.00
CA PHE A 26 5.09 -11.30 -6.18
C PHE A 26 5.33 -11.34 -4.65
N PRO A 27 6.06 -12.32 -4.07
CA PRO A 27 6.31 -12.34 -2.63
C PRO A 27 7.14 -11.16 -2.08
N ILE A 28 7.89 -10.43 -2.90
CA ILE A 28 8.68 -9.27 -2.44
C ILE A 28 7.86 -7.98 -2.46
N SER A 29 6.67 -7.97 -3.07
CA SER A 29 5.81 -6.79 -3.18
C SER A 29 5.46 -6.12 -1.83
N PHE A 30 5.48 -6.86 -0.72
CA PHE A 30 5.27 -6.34 0.63
C PHE A 30 6.31 -5.31 1.07
N LEU A 31 7.48 -5.25 0.42
CA LEU A 31 8.49 -4.22 0.70
C LEU A 31 7.99 -2.82 0.36
N GLY A 32 7.11 -2.68 -0.64
CA GLY A 32 6.56 -1.38 -1.02
C GLY A 32 5.87 -0.68 0.15
N PRO A 33 4.81 -1.27 0.75
CA PRO A 33 4.09 -0.64 1.85
C PRO A 33 4.97 -0.38 3.07
N LEU A 34 5.93 -1.27 3.35
CA LEU A 34 6.88 -1.10 4.43
C LEU A 34 7.81 0.10 4.21
N ILE A 35 8.33 0.26 2.99
CA ILE A 35 9.18 1.39 2.61
C ILE A 35 8.36 2.69 2.57
N GLY A 36 7.12 2.66 2.06
CA GLY A 36 6.19 3.78 2.08
C GLY A 36 5.96 4.32 3.50
N GLY A 37 5.59 3.43 4.42
CA GLY A 37 5.40 3.76 5.83
C GLY A 37 6.67 4.31 6.49
N PHE A 38 7.82 3.73 6.16
CA PHE A 38 9.12 4.22 6.63
C PHE A 38 9.40 5.65 6.17
N LEU A 39 9.29 5.92 4.86
CA LEU A 39 9.53 7.25 4.30
C LEU A 39 8.55 8.29 4.87
N ALA A 40 7.27 7.94 4.96
CA ALA A 40 6.23 8.83 5.47
C ALA A 40 6.54 9.27 6.91
N SER A 41 6.93 8.33 7.77
CA SER A 41 7.27 8.60 9.17
C SER A 41 8.62 9.31 9.34
N TYR A 42 9.64 8.90 8.57
CA TYR A 42 10.99 9.47 8.65
C TYR A 42 11.00 10.94 8.22
N PHE A 43 10.39 11.26 7.07
CA PHE A 43 10.39 12.61 6.52
C PHE A 43 9.31 13.53 7.12
N SER A 44 8.33 12.99 7.85
CA SER A 44 7.31 13.83 8.49
C SER A 44 7.94 14.83 9.47
N ARG A 45 7.82 16.12 9.13
CA ARG A 45 8.30 17.24 9.95
C ARG A 45 7.38 17.57 11.12
N GLY A 46 6.18 16.99 11.16
CA GLY A 46 5.19 17.23 12.21
C GLY A 46 5.63 16.86 13.63
N TYR A 47 6.73 16.11 13.76
CA TYR A 47 7.26 15.57 15.01
C TYR A 47 8.69 16.03 15.33
N GLU A 48 9.10 17.19 14.82
CA GLU A 48 10.45 17.74 15.06
C GLU A 48 10.69 18.27 16.49
N ASN A 49 9.64 18.44 17.30
CA ASN A 49 9.79 18.72 18.73
C ASN A 49 10.10 17.43 19.50
N TYR A 50 11.40 17.19 19.72
CA TYR A 50 11.96 15.98 20.33
C TYR A 50 11.37 15.61 21.70
N ASP A 51 10.97 16.59 22.50
CA ASP A 51 10.38 16.36 23.83
C ASP A 51 8.98 15.71 23.78
N LYS A 52 8.34 15.66 22.59
CA LYS A 52 7.00 15.09 22.39
C LYS A 52 6.98 13.97 21.34
N MET A 53 8.15 13.44 20.97
CA MET A 53 8.25 12.41 19.95
C MET A 53 7.82 11.06 20.54
N ASP A 54 6.55 10.69 20.37
CA ASP A 54 6.02 9.38 20.83
C ASP A 54 6.12 8.34 19.70
N LEU A 55 6.42 7.09 20.04
CA LEU A 55 6.41 5.98 19.08
C LEU A 55 5.01 5.79 18.46
N LYS A 56 3.96 6.15 19.22
CA LYS A 56 2.57 6.11 18.77
C LYS A 56 2.34 6.98 17.54
N ASP A 57 3.00 8.13 17.47
CA ASP A 57 2.88 9.05 16.35
C ASP A 57 3.45 8.46 15.06
N GLY A 58 4.58 7.75 15.16
CA GLY A 58 5.16 7.01 14.04
C GLY A 58 4.25 5.90 13.52
N THR A 59 3.59 5.18 14.44
CA THR A 59 2.60 4.16 14.08
C THR A 59 1.40 4.79 13.36
N VAL A 60 0.87 5.92 13.85
CA VAL A 60 -0.29 6.59 13.25
C VAL A 60 0.03 7.08 11.84
N VAL A 61 1.19 7.72 11.64
CA VAL A 61 1.64 8.13 10.29
C VAL A 61 1.81 6.92 9.38
N GLY A 62 2.40 5.84 9.89
CA GLY A 62 2.55 4.59 9.15
C GLY A 62 1.21 3.95 8.75
N ILE A 63 0.20 3.98 9.64
CA ILE A 63 -1.16 3.49 9.34
C ILE A 63 -1.79 4.34 8.23
N ILE A 64 -1.73 5.67 8.36
CA ILE A 64 -2.32 6.59 7.37
C ILE A 64 -1.63 6.39 6.01
N SER A 65 -0.31 6.27 6.00
CA SER A 65 0.51 5.92 4.85
C SER A 65 0.04 4.60 4.22
N GLY A 66 0.00 3.51 5.01
CA GLY A 66 -0.42 2.19 4.54
C GLY A 66 -1.84 2.14 3.99
N ILE A 67 -2.77 2.92 4.55
CA ILE A 67 -4.13 3.08 4.02
C ILE A 67 -4.07 3.74 2.65
N ILE A 68 -3.41 4.90 2.53
CA ILE A 68 -3.36 5.66 1.26
C ILE A 68 -2.63 4.86 0.17
N GLY A 69 -1.50 4.24 0.49
CA GLY A 69 -0.75 3.40 -0.43
C GLY A 69 -1.51 2.16 -0.86
N GLY A 70 -2.12 1.45 0.09
CA GLY A 70 -2.96 0.29 -0.21
C GLY A 70 -4.13 0.64 -1.12
N LEU A 71 -4.75 1.81 -0.92
CA LEU A 71 -5.85 2.30 -1.74
C LEU A 71 -5.39 2.71 -3.15
N LEU A 72 -4.21 3.34 -3.27
CA LEU A 72 -3.58 3.64 -4.56
C LEU A 72 -3.27 2.37 -5.37
N ILE A 73 -2.65 1.39 -4.74
CA ILE A 73 -2.33 0.10 -5.37
C ILE A 73 -3.62 -0.61 -5.82
N THR A 74 -4.64 -0.62 -4.96
CA THR A 74 -5.95 -1.20 -5.26
C THR A 74 -6.59 -0.50 -6.46
N LEU A 75 -6.57 0.83 -6.53
CA LEU A 75 -7.09 1.61 -7.66
C LEU A 75 -6.38 1.25 -8.97
N ILE A 76 -5.05 1.15 -8.94
CA ILE A 76 -4.26 0.77 -10.12
C ILE A 76 -4.59 -0.65 -10.57
N LEU A 77 -4.75 -1.58 -9.62
CA LEU A 77 -5.14 -2.96 -9.92
C LEU A 77 -6.58 -3.06 -10.44
N ILE A 78 -7.52 -2.24 -9.95
CA ILE A 78 -8.90 -2.15 -10.48
C ILE A 78 -8.90 -1.71 -11.93
N MET A 79 -8.15 -0.65 -12.26
CA MET A 79 -8.00 -0.21 -13.64
C MET A 79 -7.37 -1.29 -14.52
N GLY A 80 -6.38 -2.02 -14.01
CA GLY A 80 -5.77 -3.14 -14.73
C GLY A 80 -6.71 -4.35 -14.90
N PHE A 81 -7.55 -4.65 -13.91
CA PHE A 81 -8.42 -5.82 -13.91
C PHE A 81 -9.64 -5.66 -14.83
N GLU A 82 -10.18 -4.46 -15.03
CA GLU A 82 -11.26 -4.24 -16.01
C GLU A 82 -10.85 -4.65 -17.43
N ALA A 83 -9.60 -4.38 -17.82
CA ALA A 83 -9.08 -4.80 -19.12
C ALA A 83 -9.01 -6.33 -19.25
N ILE A 84 -8.69 -7.02 -18.15
CA ILE A 84 -8.61 -8.49 -18.12
C ILE A 84 -10.02 -9.10 -18.12
N SER A 85 -10.95 -8.53 -17.34
CA SER A 85 -12.32 -9.04 -17.22
C SER A 85 -13.11 -8.89 -18.52
N THR A 86 -12.89 -7.81 -19.27
CA THR A 86 -13.48 -7.63 -20.61
C THR A 86 -12.97 -8.66 -21.62
N ILE A 87 -11.66 -8.97 -21.61
CA ILE A 87 -11.08 -10.03 -22.44
C ILE A 87 -11.67 -11.40 -22.06
N ILE A 88 -11.74 -11.72 -20.76
CA ILE A 88 -12.34 -12.97 -20.28
C ILE A 88 -13.80 -13.08 -20.68
N ASN A 89 -14.57 -12.00 -20.56
CA ASN A 89 -15.98 -11.97 -20.97
C ASN A 89 -16.15 -12.14 -22.48
N LEU A 90 -15.29 -11.52 -23.30
CA LEU A 90 -15.29 -11.71 -24.76
C LEU A 90 -15.04 -13.17 -25.15
N ILE A 91 -14.09 -13.83 -24.48
CA ILE A 91 -13.82 -15.25 -24.67
C ILE A 91 -15.01 -16.07 -24.18
N SER A 92 -15.54 -15.81 -22.98
CA SER A 92 -16.65 -16.57 -22.38
C SER A 92 -17.98 -16.45 -23.15
N LEU A 93 -18.24 -15.30 -23.79
CA LEU A 93 -19.40 -15.08 -24.65
C LEU A 93 -19.38 -16.02 -25.88
N GLN A 94 -18.19 -16.42 -26.33
CA GLN A 94 -18.00 -17.38 -27.43
C GLN A 94 -18.23 -18.85 -27.03
N ILE A 95 -18.12 -19.20 -25.74
CA ILE A 95 -18.13 -20.61 -25.27
C ILE A 95 -19.42 -20.99 -24.52
N GLY A 96 -20.36 -20.05 -24.34
CA GLY A 96 -21.65 -20.33 -23.71
C GLY A 96 -21.53 -20.58 -22.21
N ILE A 97 -21.62 -19.51 -21.43
CA ILE A 97 -21.86 -19.47 -19.97
C ILE A 97 -20.90 -20.37 -19.17
N MET A 98 -19.73 -19.83 -18.81
CA MET A 98 -18.87 -20.43 -17.78
C MET A 98 -19.54 -20.36 -16.39
N PRO A 99 -19.82 -21.52 -15.74
CA PRO A 99 -20.15 -21.54 -14.33
C PRO A 99 -18.89 -21.15 -13.55
N GLY A 100 -18.87 -19.96 -12.94
CA GLY A 100 -17.70 -19.48 -12.18
C GLY A 100 -17.41 -17.98 -12.27
N ALA A 101 -18.12 -17.21 -13.10
CA ALA A 101 -17.93 -15.76 -13.15
C ALA A 101 -18.09 -15.10 -11.76
N ASN A 102 -19.09 -15.54 -10.98
CA ASN A 102 -19.35 -15.02 -9.64
C ASN A 102 -18.23 -15.37 -8.64
N THR A 103 -17.60 -16.55 -8.76
CA THR A 103 -16.50 -16.95 -7.87
C THR A 103 -15.21 -16.19 -8.18
N VAL A 104 -14.94 -15.90 -9.47
CA VAL A 104 -13.80 -15.07 -9.88
C VAL A 104 -13.94 -13.63 -9.36
N VAL A 105 -15.14 -13.04 -9.48
CA VAL A 105 -15.41 -11.70 -8.95
C VAL A 105 -15.27 -11.66 -7.41
N ALA A 106 -15.79 -12.68 -6.71
CA ALA A 106 -15.63 -12.77 -5.26
C ALA A 106 -14.15 -12.91 -4.83
N ALA A 107 -13.38 -13.78 -5.50
CA ALA A 107 -11.95 -13.95 -5.24
C ALA A 107 -11.17 -12.66 -5.48
N TYR A 108 -11.54 -11.90 -6.51
CA TYR A 108 -10.93 -10.61 -6.82
C TYR A 108 -11.19 -9.57 -5.72
N ILE A 109 -12.42 -9.45 -5.22
CA ILE A 109 -12.75 -8.53 -4.12
C ILE A 109 -11.96 -8.90 -2.85
N ILE A 110 -11.88 -10.19 -2.52
CA ILE A 110 -11.11 -10.67 -1.37
C ILE A 110 -9.62 -10.35 -1.52
N CYS A 111 -9.07 -10.51 -2.73
CA CYS A 111 -7.69 -10.16 -3.02
C CYS A 111 -7.42 -8.67 -2.78
N GLN A 112 -8.30 -7.78 -3.27
CA GLN A 112 -8.17 -6.34 -3.07
C GLN A 112 -8.24 -5.94 -1.60
N LEU A 113 -9.20 -6.49 -0.85
CA LEU A 113 -9.29 -6.24 0.60
C LEU A 113 -8.04 -6.72 1.34
N SER A 114 -7.48 -7.86 0.92
CA SER A 114 -6.24 -8.39 1.52
C SER A 114 -5.06 -7.46 1.28
N ILE A 115 -4.91 -6.92 0.06
CA ILE A 115 -3.85 -5.96 -0.28
C ILE A 115 -3.93 -4.73 0.60
N ILE A 116 -5.12 -4.17 0.81
CA ILE A 116 -5.31 -3.02 1.69
C ILE A 116 -4.89 -3.38 3.13
N ILE A 117 -5.43 -4.46 3.70
CA ILE A 117 -5.14 -4.85 5.10
C ILE A 117 -3.65 -5.07 5.31
N ILE A 118 -3.00 -5.78 4.39
CA ILE A 118 -1.55 -6.04 4.42
C ILE A 118 -0.79 -4.72 4.35
N SER A 119 -1.17 -3.81 3.45
CA SER A 119 -0.53 -2.50 3.31
C SER A 119 -0.65 -1.65 4.57
N VAL A 120 -1.78 -1.69 5.27
CA VAL A 120 -1.95 -0.99 6.56
C VAL A 120 -0.99 -1.55 7.62
N ILE A 121 -0.91 -2.87 7.77
CA ILE A 121 -0.07 -3.51 8.78
C ILE A 121 1.42 -3.24 8.49
N LEU A 122 1.86 -3.44 7.24
CA LEU A 122 3.24 -3.19 6.83
C LEU A 122 3.60 -1.70 6.86
N GLY A 123 2.68 -0.82 6.48
CA GLY A 123 2.84 0.63 6.59
C GLY A 123 3.00 1.07 8.05
N ALA A 124 2.22 0.51 8.98
CA ALA A 124 2.36 0.77 10.41
C ALA A 124 3.73 0.32 10.95
N ILE A 125 4.19 -0.88 10.55
CA ILE A 125 5.52 -1.40 10.92
C ILE A 125 6.63 -0.52 10.34
N GLY A 126 6.53 -0.16 9.07
CA GLY A 126 7.46 0.76 8.41
C GLY A 126 7.52 2.11 9.12
N GLY A 127 6.37 2.66 9.50
CA GLY A 127 6.29 3.94 10.23
C GLY A 127 6.92 3.89 11.62
N LEU A 128 6.77 2.79 12.34
CA LEU A 128 7.45 2.54 13.61
C LEU A 128 8.98 2.51 13.44
N ILE A 129 9.46 1.82 12.42
CA ILE A 129 10.90 1.73 12.13
C ILE A 129 11.46 3.11 11.74
N GLY A 130 10.75 3.86 10.89
CA GLY A 130 11.14 5.22 10.47
C GLY A 130 11.29 6.17 11.65
N MET A 131 10.38 6.08 12.62
CA MET A 131 10.43 6.89 13.83
C MET A 131 11.60 6.48 14.74
N LYS A 132 11.80 5.17 14.97
CA LYS A 132 12.93 4.67 15.78
C LYS A 132 14.29 5.09 15.21
N VAL A 133 14.46 4.98 13.90
CA VAL A 133 15.70 5.40 13.22
C VAL A 133 15.93 6.90 13.40
N LYS A 134 14.88 7.70 13.22
CA LYS A 134 14.94 9.16 13.39
C LYS A 134 15.31 9.56 14.83
N MET A 135 14.76 8.88 15.83
CA MET A 135 15.12 9.08 17.24
C MET A 135 16.58 8.73 17.53
N ASN A 136 17.12 7.67 16.91
CA ASN A 136 18.48 7.20 17.17
C ASN A 136 19.56 8.05 16.49
N ILE A 137 19.26 8.68 15.34
CA ILE A 137 20.21 9.54 14.60
C ILE A 137 20.38 10.92 15.24
N LYS A 138 19.35 11.42 15.94
CA LYS A 138 19.34 12.76 16.53
C LYS A 138 19.60 12.79 18.03
N LYS A 139 20.02 11.66 18.60
CA LYS A 139 20.48 11.51 19.98
C LYS A 139 21.99 11.71 20.05
#